data_AF-A0A857JMM1-F1
#
_entry.id   AF-A0A857JMM1-F1
#
_cell.length_a   1.000
_cell.length_b   1.000
_cell.length_c   1.000
_cell.angle_alpha   90.00
_cell.angle_beta   90.00
_cell.angle_gamma   90.00
#
_symmetry.space_group_name_H-M   'P 1'
#
loop_
_entity.id
_entity.type
_entity.pdbx_description
1 polymer ?
#
loop_
_entity_poly.entity_id
_entity_poly.type
_entity_poly.pdbx_seq_one_letter_code
_entity_poly.pdbx_strand_id
1 'polypeptide(L)'
;MWNMSDLISLKYATRVLAGLTLLFGSSLISVQVFANPDPKQKGINSDSNVWQSCQALRENAGSAQQGVDSCYQFIRGFLYGAVLTDTQIMRGLETKKELSEFAQRAMRTRIGSGRSTDSDTYLANFCLPNPEIDQETVLAVVSFLPDTFERSQTLGEVIYQAVQSAYPCKTK
;
A
#
# COMPACT_ATOMS: atom_id res chain seq x y z
N MET A 1 -44.84 32.55 29.29
CA MET A 1 -45.03 33.94 28.85
C MET A 1 -43.77 34.72 29.20
N TRP A 2 -43.05 35.21 28.17
CA TRP A 2 -42.25 36.43 28.03
C TRP A 2 -41.26 36.20 26.87
N ASN A 3 -41.10 37.24 26.04
CA ASN A 3 -40.83 37.19 24.62
C ASN A 3 -39.42 37.73 24.29
N MET A 4 -38.89 37.31 23.13
CA MET A 4 -38.20 38.08 22.09
C MET A 4 -37.03 39.06 22.45
N SER A 5 -35.83 38.68 21.98
CA SER A 5 -34.78 39.50 21.32
C SER A 5 -34.34 40.85 21.90
N ASP A 6 -33.03 40.97 22.15
CA ASP A 6 -32.21 42.19 21.96
C ASP A 6 -30.71 41.78 21.98
N LEU A 7 -29.99 41.87 20.86
CA LEU A 7 -29.27 43.02 20.31
C LEU A 7 -27.76 42.98 20.62
N ILE A 8 -27.06 42.54 19.57
CA ILE A 8 -25.71 42.87 19.13
C ILE A 8 -25.19 44.23 19.66
N SER A 9 -24.12 44.17 20.46
CA SER A 9 -23.12 45.22 20.74
C SER A 9 -22.13 44.61 21.76
N LEU A 10 -20.80 44.78 21.75
CA LEU A 10 -19.95 45.81 21.19
C LEU A 10 -18.48 45.33 21.38
N LYS A 11 -17.72 45.26 20.28
CA LYS A 11 -16.31 45.69 20.13
C LYS A 11 -15.23 45.20 21.13
N TYR A 12 -14.27 44.44 20.61
CA TYR A 12 -12.84 44.62 20.89
C TYR A 12 -12.12 44.64 19.53
N ALA A 13 -12.01 45.79 18.89
CA ALA A 13 -10.85 46.68 18.96
C ALA A 13 -9.61 46.13 18.20
N THR A 14 -9.61 46.30 16.88
CA THR A 14 -8.35 46.40 16.12
C THR A 14 -8.43 47.62 15.21
N ARG A 15 -7.63 48.63 15.53
CA ARG A 15 -7.60 49.95 14.91
C ARG A 15 -6.79 49.92 13.61
N VAL A 16 -7.44 50.42 12.55
CA VAL A 16 -6.96 51.41 11.56
C VAL A 16 -5.44 51.56 11.38
N LEU A 17 -4.99 51.32 10.15
CA LEU A 17 -4.02 52.19 9.48
C LEU A 17 -4.30 52.18 7.97
N ALA A 18 -4.86 53.30 7.50
CA ALA A 18 -4.98 53.64 6.09
C ALA A 18 -3.61 54.11 5.59
N GLY A 19 -3.12 53.50 4.51
CA GLY A 19 -1.91 53.93 3.80
C GLY A 19 -2.22 54.02 2.31
N LEU A 20 -2.46 55.24 1.85
CA LEU A 20 -2.61 55.62 0.45
C LEU A 20 -1.23 55.51 -0.22
N THR A 21 -1.01 54.56 -1.13
CA THR A 21 0.20 54.53 -1.97
C THR A 21 -0.17 54.58 -3.45
N LEU A 22 0.29 55.66 -4.06
CA LEU A 22 0.20 56.04 -5.45
C LEU A 22 0.93 55.06 -6.38
N LEU A 23 0.41 55.02 -7.60
CA LEU A 23 0.94 54.38 -8.81
C LEU A 23 2.46 54.50 -8.95
N PHE A 24 3.18 53.39 -8.83
CA PHE A 24 4.44 53.14 -9.53
C PHE A 24 4.57 51.65 -9.86
N GLY A 25 4.78 51.36 -11.14
CA GLY A 25 4.95 50.00 -11.64
C GLY A 25 6.20 49.34 -11.06
N SER A 26 6.01 48.12 -10.58
CA SER A 26 7.06 47.13 -10.36
C SER A 26 6.39 45.77 -10.41
N SER A 27 6.62 45.02 -11.48
CA SER A 27 6.22 43.63 -11.58
C SER A 27 6.86 42.84 -10.43
N LEU A 28 6.10 42.57 -9.38
CA LEU A 28 6.43 41.53 -8.43
C LEU A 28 5.92 40.22 -9.04
N ILE A 29 6.82 39.53 -9.74
CA ILE A 29 6.64 38.11 -10.05
C ILE A 29 6.62 37.40 -8.71
N SER A 30 5.43 37.03 -8.23
CA SER A 30 5.28 36.08 -7.15
C SER A 30 5.84 34.74 -7.64
N VAL A 31 7.13 34.49 -7.40
CA VAL A 31 7.70 33.16 -7.56
C VAL A 31 7.03 32.30 -6.48
N GLN A 32 5.99 31.58 -6.88
CA GLN A 32 5.46 30.48 -6.10
C GLN A 32 6.60 29.45 -6.02
N VAL A 33 7.30 29.43 -4.89
CA VAL A 33 8.23 28.34 -4.57
C VAL A 33 7.37 27.09 -4.42
N PHE A 34 7.28 26.28 -5.46
CA PHE A 34 6.78 24.92 -5.34
C PHE A 34 7.79 24.16 -4.50
N ALA A 35 7.55 24.06 -3.20
CA ALA A 35 8.24 23.13 -2.33
C ALA A 35 7.99 21.71 -2.90
N ASN A 36 9.00 21.13 -3.54
CA ASN A 36 8.95 19.77 -4.02
C ASN A 36 8.92 18.87 -2.78
N PRO A 37 7.83 18.12 -2.51
CA PRO A 37 7.76 17.32 -1.30
C PRO A 37 8.90 16.31 -1.28
N ASP A 38 9.59 16.21 -0.13
CA ASP A 38 10.67 15.25 0.07
C ASP A 38 10.15 13.83 -0.28
N PRO A 39 10.81 13.09 -1.18
CA PRO A 39 10.40 11.75 -1.56
C PRO A 39 10.23 10.79 -0.37
N LYS A 40 10.94 11.02 0.75
CA LYS A 40 10.76 10.23 1.99
C LYS A 40 9.44 10.54 2.70
N GLN A 41 8.98 11.79 2.66
CA GLN A 41 7.72 12.20 3.29
C GLN A 41 6.51 11.66 2.53
N LYS A 42 6.63 11.55 1.19
CA LYS A 42 5.60 10.95 0.33
C LYS A 42 5.37 9.47 0.66
N GLY A 43 6.44 8.70 0.94
CA GLY A 43 6.34 7.29 1.31
C GLY A 43 5.63 7.07 2.65
N ILE A 44 6.03 7.79 3.70
CA ILE A 44 5.46 7.65 5.05
C ILE A 44 3.96 8.02 5.07
N ASN A 45 3.57 9.08 4.37
CA ASN A 45 2.17 9.49 4.28
C ASN A 45 1.32 8.50 3.45
N SER A 46 1.93 7.88 2.42
CA SER A 46 1.27 6.90 1.57
C SER A 46 1.17 5.50 2.18
N ASP A 47 1.98 5.19 3.18
CA ASP A 47 1.81 3.94 3.94
C ASP A 47 0.73 4.15 5.02
N SER A 48 0.70 5.34 5.63
CA SER A 48 -0.28 5.70 6.65
C SER A 48 -1.72 5.74 6.11
N ASN A 49 -1.95 6.28 4.91
CA ASN A 49 -3.32 6.36 4.34
C ASN A 49 -3.82 4.97 3.90
N VAL A 50 -2.96 4.14 3.30
CA VAL A 50 -3.30 2.76 2.94
C VAL A 50 -3.59 1.94 4.20
N TRP A 51 -2.80 2.11 5.27
CA TRP A 51 -3.07 1.46 6.54
C TRP A 51 -4.44 1.83 7.12
N GLN A 52 -4.80 3.12 7.13
CA GLN A 52 -6.11 3.57 7.58
C GLN A 52 -7.24 2.96 6.74
N SER A 53 -7.05 2.87 5.41
CA SER A 53 -7.96 2.16 4.51
C SER A 53 -8.10 0.68 4.90
N CYS A 54 -6.99 0.02 5.28
CA CYS A 54 -7.02 -1.38 5.68
C CYS A 54 -7.82 -1.59 6.97
N GLN A 55 -7.68 -0.69 7.94
CA GLN A 55 -8.44 -0.73 9.17
C GLN A 55 -9.95 -0.61 8.90
N ALA A 56 -10.34 0.37 8.08
CA ALA A 56 -11.74 0.55 7.69
C ALA A 56 -12.31 -0.65 6.91
N LEU A 57 -11.53 -1.21 5.98
CA LEU A 57 -11.92 -2.38 5.19
C LEU A 57 -12.08 -3.64 6.05
N ARG A 58 -11.22 -3.82 7.06
CA ARG A 58 -11.27 -4.95 7.99
C ARG A 58 -12.52 -4.91 8.88
N GLU A 59 -12.89 -3.72 9.36
CA GLU A 59 -14.11 -3.52 10.16
C GLU A 59 -15.38 -3.71 9.33
N ASN A 60 -15.34 -3.38 8.03
CA ASN A 60 -16.49 -3.41 7.14
C ASN A 60 -16.18 -4.15 5.82
N ALA A 61 -15.91 -5.45 5.89
CA ALA A 61 -15.55 -6.26 4.72
C ALA A 61 -16.61 -6.23 3.58
N GLY A 62 -17.88 -5.99 3.92
CA GLY A 62 -18.99 -5.87 2.97
C GLY A 62 -19.04 -4.55 2.18
N SER A 63 -18.27 -3.53 2.58
CA SER A 63 -18.19 -2.24 1.85
C SER A 63 -17.01 -2.17 0.88
N ALA A 64 -16.35 -3.31 0.62
CA ALA A 64 -15.22 -3.40 -0.29
C ALA A 64 -15.64 -3.06 -1.73
N GLN A 65 -15.56 -1.80 -2.10
CA GLN A 65 -15.75 -1.39 -3.49
C GLN A 65 -14.45 -1.73 -4.25
N GLN A 66 -14.47 -2.87 -4.96
CA GLN A 66 -13.37 -3.24 -5.86
C GLN A 66 -13.01 -2.05 -6.75
N GLY A 67 -11.73 -1.67 -6.78
CA GLY A 67 -11.27 -0.55 -7.63
C GLY A 67 -11.12 0.80 -6.92
N VAL A 68 -11.71 1.00 -5.74
CA VAL A 68 -11.70 2.31 -5.04
C VAL A 68 -10.93 2.23 -3.72
N ASP A 69 -11.02 1.10 -3.01
CA ASP A 69 -10.35 0.94 -1.72
C ASP A 69 -8.82 0.78 -1.90
N SER A 70 -8.07 1.68 -1.26
CA SER A 70 -6.61 1.72 -1.40
C SER A 70 -5.91 0.54 -0.74
N CYS A 71 -6.47 -0.02 0.35
CA CYS A 71 -5.96 -1.24 0.95
C CYS A 71 -6.16 -2.44 0.03
N TYR A 72 -7.36 -2.58 -0.51
CA TYR A 72 -7.68 -3.65 -1.45
C TYR A 72 -6.70 -3.64 -2.63
N GLN A 73 -6.48 -2.47 -3.26
CA GLN A 73 -5.56 -2.36 -4.40
C GLN A 73 -4.10 -2.62 -4.01
N PHE A 74 -3.68 -2.16 -2.84
CA PHE A 74 -2.33 -2.41 -2.36
C PHE A 74 -2.08 -3.90 -2.17
N ILE A 75 -2.95 -4.60 -1.44
CA ILE A 75 -2.80 -6.05 -1.19
C ILE A 75 -2.93 -6.83 -2.49
N ARG A 76 -3.89 -6.48 -3.34
CA ARG A 76 -4.04 -7.12 -4.66
C ARG A 76 -2.77 -6.96 -5.49
N GLY A 77 -2.21 -5.76 -5.56
CA GLY A 77 -0.94 -5.48 -6.24
C GLY A 77 0.25 -6.23 -5.64
N PHE A 78 0.31 -6.32 -4.31
CA PHE A 78 1.33 -7.10 -3.59
C PHE A 78 1.28 -8.58 -4.00
N LEU A 79 0.10 -9.19 -3.99
CA LEU A 79 -0.09 -10.60 -4.38
C LEU A 79 0.23 -10.83 -5.86
N TYR A 80 -0.22 -9.96 -6.76
CA TYR A 80 0.15 -10.04 -8.18
C TYR A 80 1.67 -9.93 -8.39
N GLY A 81 2.33 -9.06 -7.63
CA GLY A 81 3.78 -8.90 -7.68
C GLY A 81 4.51 -10.18 -7.30
N ALA A 82 4.06 -10.85 -6.24
CA ALA A 82 4.60 -12.14 -5.83
C ALA A 82 4.38 -13.22 -6.89
N VAL A 83 3.15 -13.37 -7.38
CA VAL A 83 2.78 -14.32 -8.45
C VAL A 83 3.64 -14.12 -9.69
N LEU A 84 3.74 -12.87 -10.16
CA LEU A 84 4.47 -12.55 -11.38
C LEU A 84 5.97 -12.81 -11.24
N THR A 85 6.58 -12.34 -10.15
CA THR A 85 8.05 -12.45 -9.97
C THR A 85 8.49 -13.89 -9.83
N ASP A 86 7.80 -14.69 -9.02
CA ASP A 86 8.09 -16.11 -8.86
C ASP A 86 7.96 -16.86 -10.18
N THR A 87 6.86 -16.64 -10.91
CA THR A 87 6.64 -17.24 -12.23
C THR A 87 7.79 -16.93 -13.20
N GLN A 88 8.23 -15.67 -13.26
CA GLN A 88 9.28 -15.25 -14.18
C GLN A 88 10.66 -15.76 -13.76
N ILE A 89 10.95 -15.84 -12.46
CA ILE A 89 12.18 -16.45 -11.95
C ILE A 89 12.22 -17.92 -12.36
N MET A 90 11.14 -18.68 -12.11
CA MET A 90 11.09 -20.11 -12.43
C MET A 90 11.25 -20.36 -13.94
N ARG A 91 10.52 -19.63 -14.79
CA ARG A 91 10.69 -19.69 -16.26
C ARG A 91 12.12 -19.34 -16.69
N GLY A 92 12.72 -18.33 -16.07
CA GLY A 92 14.10 -17.94 -16.33
C GLY A 92 15.12 -19.02 -15.97
N LEU A 93 14.85 -19.83 -14.94
CA LEU A 93 15.71 -20.96 -14.56
C LEU A 93 15.57 -22.13 -15.55
N GLU A 94 14.37 -22.39 -16.06
CA GLU A 94 14.12 -23.46 -17.04
C GLU A 94 14.69 -23.16 -18.42
N THR A 95 14.62 -21.90 -18.86
CA THR A 95 15.00 -21.48 -20.21
C THR A 95 16.48 -21.15 -20.37
N LYS A 96 17.23 -21.04 -19.27
CA LYS A 96 18.67 -20.72 -19.32
C LYS A 96 19.50 -21.89 -19.82
N LYS A 97 19.75 -21.89 -21.14
CA LYS A 97 20.78 -22.70 -21.82
C LYS A 97 22.21 -22.47 -21.32
N GLU A 98 22.47 -21.35 -20.63
CA GLU A 98 23.81 -20.98 -20.14
C GLU A 98 24.15 -21.55 -18.75
N LEU A 99 23.23 -22.25 -18.10
CA LEU A 99 23.56 -22.94 -16.86
C LEU A 99 24.49 -24.11 -17.16
N SER A 100 25.62 -24.18 -16.46
CA SER A 100 26.50 -25.34 -16.54
C SER A 100 25.76 -26.62 -16.15
N GLU A 101 26.23 -27.75 -16.66
CA GLU A 101 25.72 -29.09 -16.29
C GLU A 101 25.68 -29.32 -14.77
N PHE A 102 26.64 -28.75 -14.04
CA PHE A 102 26.65 -28.76 -12.58
C PHE A 102 25.48 -27.95 -12.00
N ALA A 103 25.26 -26.74 -12.49
CA ALA A 103 24.16 -25.88 -12.04
C ALA A 103 22.79 -26.51 -12.35
N GLN A 104 22.62 -27.10 -13.54
CA GLN A 104 21.38 -27.80 -13.89
C GLN A 104 21.13 -29.00 -12.98
N ARG A 105 22.14 -29.83 -12.70
CA ARG A 105 22.02 -30.94 -11.73
C ARG A 105 21.75 -30.46 -10.32
N ALA A 106 22.40 -29.39 -9.87
CA ALA A 106 22.20 -28.80 -8.55
C ALA A 106 20.77 -28.25 -8.40
N MET A 107 20.25 -27.55 -9.41
CA MET A 107 18.86 -27.10 -9.42
C MET A 107 17.89 -28.28 -9.40
N ARG A 108 18.10 -29.30 -10.25
CA ARG A 108 17.24 -30.49 -10.28
C ARG A 108 17.20 -31.25 -8.95
N THR A 109 18.31 -31.28 -8.21
CA THR A 109 18.40 -31.96 -6.90
C THR A 109 17.90 -31.10 -5.74
N ARG A 110 18.11 -29.77 -5.77
CA ARG A 110 17.69 -28.85 -4.68
C ARG A 110 16.26 -28.35 -4.82
N ILE A 111 15.83 -28.05 -6.05
CA ILE A 111 14.46 -27.62 -6.38
C ILE A 111 13.57 -28.86 -6.62
N GLY A 112 14.16 -29.98 -7.05
CA GLY A 112 13.43 -31.22 -7.37
C GLY A 112 12.89 -31.22 -8.81
N SER A 113 12.70 -32.40 -9.41
CA SER A 113 12.09 -32.57 -10.74
C SER A 113 10.55 -32.68 -10.71
N GLY A 114 9.96 -32.58 -9.52
CA GLY A 114 8.53 -32.81 -9.30
C GLY A 114 8.01 -32.21 -7.99
N ARG A 115 8.74 -31.25 -7.39
CA ARG A 115 8.07 -30.36 -6.43
C ARG A 115 7.14 -29.53 -7.29
N SER A 116 5.85 -29.58 -7.03
CA SER A 116 4.86 -28.72 -7.65
C SER A 116 5.41 -27.29 -7.66
N THR A 117 5.92 -26.87 -8.82
CA THR A 117 6.05 -25.49 -9.23
C THR A 117 4.67 -24.84 -9.35
N ASP A 118 3.60 -25.59 -9.06
CA ASP A 118 2.19 -25.26 -9.19
C ASP A 118 1.71 -24.17 -8.22
N SER A 119 2.53 -23.75 -7.23
CA SER A 119 2.23 -22.52 -6.49
C SER A 119 3.04 -21.38 -7.07
N ASP A 120 2.36 -20.44 -7.71
CA ASP A 120 2.98 -19.23 -8.30
C ASP A 120 3.61 -18.30 -7.24
N THR A 121 3.69 -18.71 -5.98
CA THR A 121 4.22 -17.93 -4.83
C THR A 121 5.23 -18.72 -3.99
N TYR A 122 5.84 -19.77 -4.58
CA TYR A 122 6.80 -20.67 -3.91
C TYR A 122 8.02 -19.96 -3.29
N LEU A 123 8.66 -19.04 -4.01
CA LEU A 123 9.83 -18.30 -3.52
C LEU A 123 9.41 -17.24 -2.51
N ALA A 124 8.16 -16.78 -2.56
CA ALA A 124 7.60 -15.83 -1.60
C ALA A 124 7.26 -16.46 -0.23
N ASN A 125 7.38 -17.78 -0.05
CA ASN A 125 7.08 -18.50 1.21
C ASN A 125 5.63 -18.33 1.72
N PHE A 126 4.67 -18.30 0.81
CA PHE A 126 3.23 -18.50 1.09
C PHE A 126 2.60 -19.25 -0.08
N CYS A 127 1.40 -19.81 0.10
CA CYS A 127 0.80 -20.71 -0.89
C CYS A 127 -0.64 -20.30 -1.22
N LEU A 128 -0.79 -19.50 -2.27
CA LEU A 128 -2.12 -19.18 -2.80
C LEU A 128 -2.78 -20.43 -3.42
N PRO A 129 -4.11 -20.59 -3.30
CA PRO A 129 -4.83 -21.72 -3.88
C PRO A 129 -4.90 -21.65 -5.41
N ASN A 130 -4.82 -20.45 -5.98
CA ASN A 130 -4.81 -20.19 -7.41
C ASN A 130 -3.91 -18.95 -7.72
N PRO A 131 -3.45 -18.78 -8.98
CA PRO A 131 -2.76 -17.56 -9.42
C PRO A 131 -3.64 -16.32 -9.55
N GLU A 132 -4.96 -16.50 -9.64
CA GLU A 132 -5.90 -15.42 -9.94
C GLU A 132 -6.31 -14.70 -8.66
N ILE A 133 -5.79 -13.48 -8.46
CA ILE A 133 -6.09 -12.70 -7.25
C ILE A 133 -7.51 -12.12 -7.31
N ASP A 134 -8.48 -12.91 -6.82
CA ASP A 134 -9.87 -12.53 -6.65
C ASP A 134 -10.11 -11.74 -5.34
N GLN A 135 -11.35 -11.26 -5.18
CA GLN A 135 -11.72 -10.45 -4.02
C GLN A 135 -11.65 -11.24 -2.71
N GLU A 136 -12.12 -12.49 -2.71
CA GLU A 136 -12.09 -13.35 -1.53
C GLU A 136 -10.65 -13.51 -1.03
N THR A 137 -9.71 -13.68 -1.97
CA THR A 137 -8.30 -13.83 -1.68
C THR A 137 -7.74 -12.63 -0.93
N VAL A 138 -8.04 -11.43 -1.41
CA VAL A 138 -7.62 -10.16 -0.79
C VAL A 138 -8.28 -9.96 0.57
N LEU A 139 -9.59 -10.19 0.68
CA LEU A 139 -10.32 -10.02 1.94
C LEU A 139 -9.87 -11.00 3.03
N ALA A 140 -9.50 -12.22 2.65
CA ALA A 140 -8.87 -13.15 3.57
C ALA A 140 -7.58 -12.55 4.17
N VAL A 141 -6.69 -11.97 3.35
CA VAL A 141 -5.47 -11.30 3.87
C VAL A 141 -5.82 -10.16 4.81
N VAL A 142 -6.80 -9.32 4.45
CA VAL A 142 -7.25 -8.18 5.29
C VAL A 142 -7.69 -8.66 6.67
N SER A 143 -8.37 -9.81 6.76
CA SER A 143 -8.83 -10.37 8.05
C SER A 143 -7.70 -10.78 9.00
N PHE A 144 -6.49 -11.02 8.48
CA PHE A 144 -5.29 -11.34 9.26
C PHE A 144 -4.40 -10.12 9.57
N LEU A 145 -4.77 -8.92 9.11
CA LEU A 145 -4.02 -7.70 9.47
C LEU A 145 -4.16 -7.40 10.96
N PRO A 146 -3.09 -6.96 11.63
CA PRO A 146 -3.15 -6.58 13.03
C PRO A 146 -3.87 -5.24 13.24
N ASP A 147 -4.25 -4.94 14.48
CA ASP A 147 -4.89 -3.66 14.83
C ASP A 147 -3.92 -2.48 14.69
N THR A 148 -2.66 -2.73 14.99
CA THR A 148 -1.56 -1.77 14.88
C THR A 148 -0.31 -2.51 14.43
N PHE A 149 0.68 -1.78 13.91
CA PHE A 149 2.00 -2.34 13.62
C PHE A 149 3.10 -1.43 14.18
N GLU A 150 4.28 -2.01 14.41
CA GLU A 150 5.39 -1.28 15.01
C GLU A 150 5.97 -0.23 14.04
N ARG A 151 6.46 0.90 14.57
CA ARG A 151 7.14 1.94 13.75
C ARG A 151 8.41 1.42 13.03
N SER A 152 8.94 0.29 13.47
CA SER A 152 10.08 -0.40 12.87
C SER A 152 9.72 -1.15 11.59
N GLN A 153 8.44 -1.50 11.40
CA GLN A 153 7.97 -2.28 10.26
C GLN A 153 7.45 -1.36 9.14
N THR A 154 7.63 -1.81 7.91
CA THR A 154 6.98 -1.24 6.73
C THR A 154 5.59 -1.86 6.53
N LEU A 155 4.70 -1.14 5.85
CA LEU A 155 3.38 -1.68 5.48
C LEU A 155 3.50 -2.99 4.70
N GLY A 156 4.50 -3.09 3.81
CA GLY A 156 4.77 -4.30 3.04
C GLY A 156 5.13 -5.51 3.91
N GLU A 157 5.93 -5.33 4.96
CA GLU A 157 6.29 -6.41 5.89
C GLU A 157 5.08 -6.91 6.69
N VAL A 158 4.22 -5.99 7.14
CA VAL A 158 3.00 -6.32 7.87
C VAL A 158 2.03 -7.10 6.99
N ILE A 159 1.85 -6.64 5.75
CA ILE A 159 1.01 -7.34 4.76
C ILE A 159 1.62 -8.69 4.43
N TYR A 160 2.93 -8.79 4.24
CA TYR A 160 3.61 -10.07 4.01
C TYR A 160 3.31 -11.08 5.13
N GLN A 161 3.42 -10.67 6.40
CA GLN A 161 3.11 -11.52 7.55
C GLN A 161 1.63 -11.94 7.59
N ALA A 162 0.71 -11.02 7.26
CA ALA A 162 -0.71 -11.33 7.15
C ALA A 162 -1.00 -12.33 6.02
N VAL A 163 -0.34 -12.21 4.87
CA VAL A 163 -0.45 -13.15 3.75
C VAL A 163 0.04 -14.54 4.17
N GLN A 164 1.17 -14.64 4.87
CA GLN A 164 1.67 -15.94 5.38
C GLN A 164 0.70 -16.59 6.37
N SER A 165 -0.01 -15.78 7.15
CA SER A 165 -1.02 -16.27 8.10
C SER A 165 -2.30 -16.72 7.41
N ALA A 166 -2.73 -16.00 6.36
CA ALA A 166 -3.91 -16.34 5.56
C ALA A 166 -3.67 -17.56 4.65
N TYR A 167 -2.46 -17.69 4.10
CA TYR A 167 -2.09 -18.69 3.10
C TYR A 167 -0.81 -19.45 3.48
N PRO A 168 -0.80 -20.16 4.62
CA PRO A 168 0.35 -20.95 5.00
C PRO A 168 0.55 -22.09 4.00
N CYS A 169 1.79 -22.29 3.57
CA CYS A 169 2.13 -23.50 2.85
C CYS A 169 1.98 -24.70 3.77
N LYS A 170 1.24 -25.73 3.31
CA LYS A 170 1.23 -27.02 3.98
C LYS A 170 2.67 -27.51 4.07
N THR A 171 3.09 -27.94 5.26
CA THR A 171 4.45 -28.43 5.52
C THR A 171 4.86 -29.46 4.46
N LYS A 172 6.09 -29.30 3.96
CA LYS A 172 6.73 -30.21 2.98
C LYS A 172 6.76 -31.65 3.46
#